data_AF-A0A6V7U0A8-F1
#
_entry.id   AF-A0A6V7U0A8-F1
#
_cell.length_a   1.000
_cell.length_b   1.000
_cell.length_c   1.000
_cell.angle_alpha   90.00
_cell.angle_beta   90.00
_cell.angle_gamma   90.00
#
_symmetry.space_group_name_H-M   'P 1'
#
loop_
_entity.id
_entity.type
_entity.pdbx_description
1 polymer ?
#
loop_
_entity_poly.entity_id
_entity_poly.type
_entity_poly.pdbx_seq_one_letter_code
_entity_poly.pdbx_strand_id
1 'polypeptide(L)' 'MRQTRQKLTSLSNQYSLFAVVNHTGSTESGHYTCYVRHQRDNWFNCNDQKIRKERLEDVLSSEGYLLFYCKSFIDYD' A
#
# COMPACT_ATOMS: atom_id res chain seq x y z
N MET A 1 -23.32 26.88 12.98
CA MET A 1 -22.83 26.57 11.61
C MET A 1 -21.30 26.54 11.48
N ARG A 2 -20.53 26.07 12.49
CA ARG A 2 -19.04 26.02 12.42
C ARG A 2 -18.45 24.60 12.37
N GLN A 3 -19.26 23.56 12.58
CA GLN A 3 -18.76 22.17 12.64
C GLN A 3 -18.62 21.47 11.28
N THR A 4 -19.20 22.01 10.20
CA THR A 4 -19.21 21.34 8.89
C THR A 4 -17.89 21.46 8.13
N ARG A 5 -17.10 22.52 8.38
CA ARG A 5 -15.86 22.82 7.63
C ARG A 5 -14.65 21.96 8.05
N GLN A 6 -14.57 21.55 9.31
CA GLN A 6 -13.44 20.72 9.80
C GLN A 6 -13.47 19.27 9.29
N LYS A 7 -14.66 18.76 8.91
CA LYS A 7 -14.83 17.38 8.45
C LYS A 7 -14.43 17.19 6.98
N LEU A 8 -14.53 18.25 6.17
CA LEU A 8 -14.12 18.24 4.76
C LEU A 8 -12.60 18.33 4.60
N THR A 9 -11.91 19.05 5.49
CA THR A 9 -10.45 19.21 5.43
C THR A 9 -9.66 17.94 5.78
N SER A 10 -10.26 16.96 6.46
CA SER A 10 -9.56 15.70 6.81
C SER A 10 -9.61 14.64 5.72
N LEU A 11 -10.50 14.79 4.73
CA LEU A 11 -10.62 13.86 3.59
C LEU A 11 -9.68 14.22 2.44
N SER A 12 -9.18 15.46 2.40
CA SER A 12 -8.43 15.99 1.26
C SER A 12 -7.06 15.35 1.05
N ASN A 13 -6.56 14.59 2.04
CA ASN A 13 -5.25 13.92 1.99
C ASN A 13 -5.35 12.46 2.46
N GLN A 14 -6.46 11.78 2.19
CA GLN A 14 -6.53 10.35 2.44
C GLN A 14 -5.84 9.57 1.31
N TYR A 15 -4.98 8.64 1.68
CA TYR A 15 -4.28 7.75 0.76
C TYR A 15 -4.51 6.29 1.14
N SER A 16 -4.62 5.43 0.15
CA SER A 16 -4.75 3.99 0.32
C SER A 16 -3.53 3.26 -0.23
N LEU A 17 -2.92 2.43 0.61
CA LEU A 17 -1.83 1.55 0.20
C LEU A 17 -2.35 0.54 -0.82
N PHE A 18 -1.63 0.35 -1.92
CA PHE A 18 -2.01 -0.64 -2.93
C PHE A 18 -0.84 -1.52 -3.39
N ALA A 19 0.41 -1.16 -3.09
CA ALA A 19 1.53 -2.07 -3.25
C ALA A 19 2.64 -1.79 -2.23
N VAL A 20 3.35 -2.84 -1.84
CA VAL A 20 4.52 -2.81 -0.96
C VAL A 20 5.64 -3.60 -1.64
N VAL A 21 6.81 -3.00 -1.83
CA VAL A 21 8.00 -3.71 -2.30
C VAL A 21 8.88 -3.97 -1.10
N ASN A 22 9.34 -5.21 -0.97
CA ASN A 22 10.27 -5.65 0.06
C ASN A 22 11.61 -5.95 -0.57
N HIS A 23 12.67 -5.76 0.20
CA HIS A 23 14.02 -6.10 -0.16
C HIS A 23 14.64 -6.91 0.96
N THR A 24 15.04 -8.15 0.66
CA THR A 24 15.74 -9.00 1.61
C THR A 24 17.17 -9.22 1.14
N GLY A 25 18.15 -8.79 1.93
CA GLY A 25 19.58 -8.91 1.58
C GLY A 25 20.40 -7.74 2.09
N SER A 26 21.61 -7.59 1.58
CA SER A 26 22.46 -6.43 1.82
C SER A 26 22.19 -5.31 0.81
N THR A 27 22.76 -4.13 1.06
CA THR A 27 22.67 -2.99 0.12
C THR A 27 23.22 -3.30 -1.27
N GLU A 28 24.16 -4.24 -1.38
CA GLU A 28 24.87 -4.58 -2.63
C GLU A 28 24.27 -5.81 -3.34
N SER A 29 23.50 -6.63 -2.62
CA SER A 29 22.90 -7.85 -3.15
C SER A 29 21.69 -8.26 -2.32
N GLY A 30 20.60 -8.58 -2.99
CA GLY A 30 19.41 -9.09 -2.32
C GLY A 30 18.34 -9.48 -3.31
N HIS A 31 17.15 -9.73 -2.77
CA HIS A 31 15.99 -10.16 -3.51
C HIS A 31 14.82 -9.20 -3.29
N TYR A 32 14.17 -8.80 -4.38
CA TYR A 32 13.00 -7.95 -4.33
C TYR A 32 11.73 -8.78 -4.53
N THR A 33 10.77 -8.58 -3.65
CA THR A 33 9.42 -9.15 -3.78
C THR A 33 8.39 -8.04 -3.62
N CYS A 34 7.16 -8.25 -4.08
CA CYS A 34 6.12 -7.25 -3.88
C CYS A 34 4.80 -7.85 -3.42
N TYR A 35 4.14 -7.15 -2.51
CA TYR A 35 2.73 -7.32 -2.22
C TYR A 35 1.92 -6.35 -3.08
N VAL A 36 0.90 -6.85 -3.77
CA VAL A 36 -0.01 -6.02 -4.57
C VAL A 36 -1.45 -6.26 -4.15
N ARG A 37 -2.19 -5.17 -3.97
CA ARG A 37 -3.62 -5.19 -3.70
C ARG A 37 -4.39 -5.32 -5.01
N HIS A 38 -5.24 -6.32 -5.07
CA HIS A 38 -6.19 -6.55 -6.16
C HIS A 38 -7.63 -6.47 -5.64
N GLN A 39 -8.59 -6.61 -6.56
CA GLN A 39 -10.04 -6.48 -6.32
C GLN A 39 -10.49 -7.03 -4.95
N ARG A 40 -11.39 -6.29 -4.29
CA ARG A 40 -11.97 -6.66 -2.98
C ARG A 40 -10.92 -6.84 -1.88
N ASP A 41 -9.92 -5.95 -1.82
CA ASP A 41 -8.84 -5.95 -0.83
C ASP A 41 -8.08 -7.28 -0.71
N ASN A 42 -8.01 -8.05 -1.81
CA ASN A 42 -7.21 -9.27 -1.85
C ASN A 42 -5.76 -8.91 -2.09
N TRP A 43 -4.86 -9.38 -1.24
CA TRP A 43 -3.44 -9.15 -1.36
C TRP A 43 -2.74 -10.36 -1.95
N PHE A 44 -1.70 -10.10 -2.75
CA PHE A 44 -0.90 -11.13 -3.39
C PHE A 44 0.58 -10.82 -3.22
N ASN A 45 1.37 -11.80 -2.79
CA ASN A 45 2.82 -11.77 -2.86
C ASN A 45 3.27 -12.28 -4.23
N CYS A 46 3.97 -11.41 -4.94
CA CYS A 46 4.64 -11.70 -6.20
C CYS A 46 6.13 -11.88 -5.91
N ASN A 47 6.59 -13.12 -6.01
CA ASN A 47 7.99 -13.50 -5.90
C ASN A 47 8.41 -14.19 -7.20
N ASP A 48 8.97 -13.40 -8.12
CA ASP A 48 9.26 -13.80 -9.49
C ASP A 48 8.02 -14.44 -10.17
N GLN A 49 8.15 -15.67 -10.68
CA GLN A 49 7.06 -16.44 -11.26
C GLN A 49 6.03 -16.98 -10.25
N LYS A 50 6.27 -16.85 -8.93
CA LYS A 50 5.40 -17.39 -7.88
C LYS A 50 4.49 -16.30 -7.34
N ILE A 51 3.21 -16.40 -7.67
CA ILE A 51 2.17 -15.50 -7.14
C ILE A 51 1.35 -16.26 -6.10
N ARG A 52 1.22 -15.69 -4.90
CA ARG A 52 0.47 -16.30 -3.78
C ARG A 52 -0.47 -15.29 -3.16
N LYS A 53 -1.67 -15.74 -2.81
CA LYS A 53 -2.61 -14.92 -2.04
C LYS A 53 -2.12 -14.83 -0.60
N GLU A 54 -2.15 -13.63 -0.03
CA GLU A 54 -1.67 -13.34 1.32
C GLU A 54 -2.69 -12.50 2.08
N ARG A 55 -2.57 -12.49 3.41
CA ARG A 55 -3.45 -11.70 4.26
C ARG A 55 -2.87 -10.31 4.48
N LEU A 56 -3.75 -9.35 4.78
CA LEU A 56 -3.34 -7.97 5.00
C LEU A 56 -2.36 -7.84 6.18
N GLU A 57 -2.52 -8.65 7.23
CA GLU A 57 -1.64 -8.64 8.39
C GLU A 57 -0.19 -8.97 8.00
N ASP A 58 -0.02 -9.94 7.10
CA ASP A 58 1.30 -10.36 6.62
C ASP A 58 1.94 -9.23 5.78
N VAL A 59 1.16 -8.54 4.95
CA VAL A 59 1.60 -7.36 4.17
C VAL A 59 2.05 -6.22 5.09
N LEU A 60 1.25 -5.88 6.10
CA LEU A 60 1.52 -4.76 7.02
C LEU A 60 2.70 -5.05 7.96
N SER A 61 3.00 -6.32 8.21
CA SER A 61 4.14 -6.74 9.03
C SER A 61 5.47 -6.80 8.26
N SER A 62 5.45 -6.64 6.93
CA SER A 62 6.64 -6.72 6.09
C SER A 62 7.57 -5.51 6.24
N GLU A 63 8.86 -5.68 5.89
CA GLU A 63 9.87 -4.62 6.06
C GLU A 63 9.57 -3.34 5.26
N GLY A 64 8.86 -3.45 4.13
CA GLY A 64 8.33 -2.31 3.40
C GLY A 64 9.39 -1.33 2.91
N TYR A 65 10.20 -1.74 1.92
CA TYR A 65 11.24 -0.89 1.33
C TYR A 65 10.67 0.25 0.49
N LEU A 66 9.70 -0.02 -0.39
CA LEU A 66 8.94 1.00 -1.13
C LEU A 66 7.44 0.80 -0.91
N LEU A 67 6.73 1.91 -0.69
CA LEU A 67 5.29 1.90 -0.40
C LEU A 67 4.56 2.73 -1.46
N PHE A 68 3.61 2.12 -2.16
CA PHE A 68 2.82 2.78 -3.18
C PHE A 68 1.41 3.07 -2.67
N TYR A 69 1.06 4.35 -2.68
CA TYR A 69 -0.20 4.88 -2.19
C TYR A 69 -0.96 5.60 -3.31
N CYS A 70 -2.26 5.38 -3.41
CA CYS A 70 -3.14 6.16 -4.28
C CYS A 70 -4.01 7.09 -3.43
N LYS A 71 -4.26 8.31 -3.92
CA LYS A 71 -5.16 9.26 -3.23
C LYS A 71 -6.57 8.69 -3.27
N SER A 72 -7.20 8.54 -2.10
CA SER A 72 -8.52 7.93 -1.96
C SER A 72 -9.65 8.83 -2.49
N PHE A 73 -9.44 10.15 -2.44
CA PHE A 73 -10.35 11.14 -2.99
C PHE A 73 -9.55 12.23 -3.70
N ILE A 74 -9.78 12.41 -5.00
CA ILE A 74 -9.18 13.53 -5.74
C ILE A 74 -10.16 14.69 -5.62
N ASP A 75 -9.93 15.56 -4.63
CA ASP A 75 -10.52 16.90 -4.64
C ASP A 75 -9.93 17.66 -5.82
N TYR A 76 -10.77 18.03 -6.78
CA TYR A 76 -10.48 19.09 -7.74
C TYR A 76 -11.00 20.39 -7.11
N ASP A 77 -10.09 21.26 -6.68
CA ASP A 77 -10.43 22.63 -6.26
C ASP A 77 -11.03 23.43 -7.43
#